data_AF-A0A7V9URN7-F1
#
_entry.id   AF-A0A7V9URN7-F1
#
_cell.length_a   1.000
_cell.length_b   1.000
_cell.length_c   1.000
_cell.angle_alpha   90.00
_cell.angle_beta   90.00
_cell.angle_gamma   90.00
#
_symmetry.space_group_name_H-M   'P 1'
#
loop_
_entity.id
_entity.type
_entity.pdbx_description
1 polymer ?
#
loop_
_entity_poly.entity_id
_entity_poly.type
_entity_poly.pdbx_seq_one_letter_code
_entity_poly.pdbx_strand_id
1 'polypeptide(L)'
;MTTEEMIEQHTRPLAMELEYAEETQRRLIEERPHDETETNEEPRSKKEQIIAIYASGVTDIAQIVRRVAARPSYVAQVLQGAGLITGYFDLYTTTAREQNIYSRFFRNVLSFKTTEAARESVRRIDRLYNYFERLGDRAGQHQAMVLALTGKNRARWSGKQEESEVFNEWLAAH
;
A
#
# COMPACT_ATOMS: atom_id res chain seq x y z
N MET A 1 -5.87 36.31 -10.98
CA MET A 1 -6.10 34.96 -10.46
C MET A 1 -5.33 34.82 -9.17
N THR A 2 -6.03 34.59 -8.07
CA THR A 2 -5.42 34.39 -6.75
C THR A 2 -5.10 32.91 -6.52
N THR A 3 -4.21 32.61 -5.57
CA THR A 3 -3.82 31.24 -5.21
C THR A 3 -5.00 30.40 -4.73
N GLU A 4 -6.02 31.04 -4.14
CA GLU A 4 -7.27 30.40 -3.71
C GLU A 4 -8.13 29.97 -4.91
N GLU A 5 -8.24 30.80 -5.95
CA GLU A 5 -9.00 30.47 -7.17
C GLU A 5 -8.40 29.28 -7.93
N MET A 6 -7.08 29.11 -7.88
CA MET A 6 -6.39 27.96 -8.49
C MET A 6 -6.59 26.66 -7.72
N ILE A 7 -6.64 26.71 -6.38
CA ILE A 7 -6.92 25.53 -5.54
C ILE A 7 -8.37 25.08 -5.74
N GLU A 8 -9.32 26.02 -5.85
CA GLU A 8 -10.72 25.72 -6.04
C GLU A 8 -11.03 25.08 -7.42
N GLN A 9 -10.35 25.54 -8.48
CA GLN A 9 -10.49 24.95 -9.82
C GLN A 9 -9.91 23.54 -9.93
N HIS A 10 -8.87 23.20 -9.18
CA HIS A 10 -8.27 21.86 -9.18
C HIS A 10 -8.90 20.87 -8.21
N THR A 11 -9.62 21.33 -7.18
CA THR A 11 -10.27 20.47 -6.17
C THR A 11 -11.73 20.13 -6.52
N ARG A 12 -12.41 20.98 -7.30
CA ARG A 12 -13.78 20.73 -7.79
C ARG A 12 -13.93 19.42 -8.58
N PRO A 13 -13.02 19.03 -9.49
CA PRO A 13 -13.11 17.75 -10.20
C PRO A 13 -13.03 16.56 -9.23
N LEU A 14 -12.17 16.66 -8.22
CA LEU A 14 -11.95 15.60 -7.23
C LEU A 14 -13.15 15.43 -6.27
N ALA A 15 -13.77 16.54 -5.86
CA ALA A 15 -14.96 16.51 -5.02
C ALA A 15 -16.16 15.87 -5.73
N MET A 16 -16.33 16.16 -7.02
CA MET A 16 -17.39 15.58 -7.85
C MET A 16 -17.21 14.09 -8.08
N GLU A 17 -15.97 13.61 -8.26
CA GLU A 17 -15.67 12.17 -8.38
C GLU A 17 -15.94 11.40 -7.07
N LEU A 18 -15.71 12.02 -5.91
CA LEU A 18 -15.99 11.43 -4.60
C LEU A 18 -17.50 11.38 -4.32
N GLU A 19 -18.25 12.44 -4.62
CA GLU A 19 -19.72 12.43 -4.51
C GLU A 19 -20.35 11.39 -5.43
N TYR A 20 -19.86 11.27 -6.68
CA TYR A 20 -20.34 10.25 -7.61
C TYR A 20 -20.03 8.83 -7.09
N ALA A 21 -18.87 8.60 -6.48
CA ALA A 21 -18.52 7.31 -5.88
C ALA A 21 -19.43 6.95 -4.69
N GLU A 22 -19.75 7.92 -3.81
CA GLU A 22 -20.66 7.71 -2.69
C GLU A 22 -22.11 7.48 -3.14
N GLU A 23 -22.59 8.21 -4.14
CA GLU A 23 -23.95 8.06 -4.67
C GLU A 23 -24.13 6.73 -5.40
N THR A 24 -23.11 6.30 -6.16
CA THR A 24 -23.09 4.97 -6.79
C THR A 24 -23.11 3.87 -5.73
N GLN A 25 -22.39 4.06 -4.62
CA GLN A 25 -22.35 3.11 -3.52
C GLN A 25 -23.70 3.04 -2.77
N ARG A 26 -24.46 4.14 -2.67
CA ARG A 26 -25.82 4.15 -2.11
C ARG A 26 -26.83 3.45 -3.02
N ARG A 27 -26.82 3.69 -4.34
CA ARG A 27 -27.72 3.00 -5.29
C ARG A 27 -27.47 1.48 -5.32
N LEU A 28 -26.22 1.05 -5.21
CA LEU A 28 -25.87 -0.38 -5.12
C LEU A 28 -26.33 -1.05 -3.81
N ILE A 29 -26.61 -0.28 -2.76
CA ILE A 29 -27.19 -0.79 -1.50
C ILE A 29 -28.71 -0.89 -1.61
N GLU A 30 -29.36 0.08 -2.26
CA GLU A 30 -30.82 0.13 -2.42
C GLU A 30 -31.37 -0.85 -3.48
N GLU A 31 -30.59 -1.21 -4.50
CA GLU A 31 -31.04 -2.08 -5.60
C GLU A 31 -30.80 -3.59 -5.39
N ARG A 32 -30.36 -4.05 -4.20
CA ARG A 32 -30.29 -5.50 -3.94
C ARG A 32 -31.70 -6.08 -3.82
N PRO A 33 -32.15 -7.00 -4.70
CA PRO A 33 -33.35 -7.78 -4.43
C PRO A 33 -33.06 -8.65 -3.21
N HIS A 34 -33.97 -8.61 -2.22
CA HIS A 34 -33.96 -9.53 -1.09
C HIS A 34 -34.35 -10.92 -1.63
N ASP A 35 -33.37 -11.68 -2.09
CA ASP A 35 -33.58 -13.06 -2.53
C ASP A 35 -33.53 -13.98 -1.31
N GLU A 36 -34.71 -14.42 -0.89
CA GLU A 36 -34.97 -15.34 0.21
C GLU A 36 -34.50 -16.76 -0.17
N THR A 37 -33.20 -17.02 -0.05
CA THR A 37 -32.69 -18.39 0.07
C THR A 37 -31.63 -18.46 1.17
N GLU A 38 -32.10 -18.44 2.42
CA GLU A 38 -31.30 -18.77 3.59
C GLU A 38 -30.93 -20.26 3.58
N THR A 39 -29.79 -20.60 2.98
CA THR A 39 -29.08 -21.83 3.37
C THR A 39 -28.17 -21.53 4.55
N ASN A 40 -28.51 -22.16 5.67
CA ASN A 40 -27.86 -22.14 6.98
C ASN A 40 -26.44 -22.76 6.94
N GLU A 41 -25.50 -22.14 6.21
CA GLU A 41 -24.05 -22.35 6.40
C GLU A 41 -23.54 -21.28 7.37
N GLU A 42 -22.84 -21.68 8.43
CA GLU A 42 -22.11 -20.73 9.29
C GLU A 42 -21.35 -19.73 8.41
N PRO A 43 -21.35 -18.43 8.74
CA PRO A 43 -20.76 -17.42 7.87
C PRO A 43 -19.28 -17.75 7.68
N ARG A 44 -18.94 -18.32 6.51
CA ARG A 44 -17.56 -18.66 6.13
C ARG A 44 -16.68 -17.46 6.47
N SER A 45 -15.56 -17.71 7.15
CA SER A 45 -14.64 -16.64 7.47
C SER A 45 -14.24 -15.88 6.19
N LYS A 46 -13.95 -14.58 6.29
CA LYS A 46 -13.51 -13.79 5.11
C LYS A 46 -12.37 -14.47 4.35
N LYS A 47 -11.48 -15.17 5.07
CA LYS A 47 -10.40 -15.99 4.50
C LYS A 47 -10.92 -17.11 3.61
N GLU A 48 -11.87 -17.91 4.08
CA GLU A 48 -12.47 -19.01 3.32
C GLU A 48 -13.26 -18.50 2.11
N GLN A 49 -13.98 -17.38 2.26
CA GLN A 49 -14.66 -16.72 1.15
C GLN A 49 -13.69 -16.30 0.05
N ILE A 50 -12.55 -15.68 0.41
CA ILE A 50 -11.50 -15.28 -0.53
C ILE A 50 -10.97 -16.50 -1.31
N ILE A 51 -10.66 -17.58 -0.61
CA ILE A 51 -10.11 -18.80 -1.22
C ILE A 51 -11.15 -19.45 -2.14
N ALA A 52 -12.41 -19.54 -1.71
CA ALA A 52 -13.49 -20.13 -2.51
C ALA A 52 -13.77 -19.34 -3.79
N ILE A 53 -13.77 -18.00 -3.72
CA ILE A 53 -13.95 -17.13 -4.90
C ILE A 53 -12.77 -17.29 -5.86
N TYR A 54 -11.55 -17.42 -5.36
CA TYR A 54 -10.40 -17.67 -6.23
C TYR A 54 -10.50 -19.05 -6.90
N ALA A 55 -10.86 -20.08 -6.13
CA ALA A 55 -11.02 -21.45 -6.63
C ALA A 55 -12.15 -21.59 -7.67
N SER A 56 -13.16 -20.70 -7.65
CA SER A 56 -14.21 -20.67 -8.69
C SER A 56 -13.77 -20.03 -10.01
N GLY A 57 -12.51 -19.59 -10.12
CA GLY A 57 -11.91 -19.07 -11.34
C GLY A 57 -11.79 -17.54 -11.39
N VAL A 58 -12.22 -16.82 -10.35
CA VAL A 58 -12.04 -15.36 -10.27
C VAL A 58 -10.64 -15.06 -9.74
N THR A 59 -9.69 -14.85 -10.65
CA THR A 59 -8.27 -14.61 -10.31
C THR A 59 -7.90 -13.13 -10.17
N ASP A 60 -8.75 -12.21 -10.65
CA ASP A 60 -8.56 -10.77 -10.47
C ASP A 60 -8.82 -10.35 -9.02
N ILE A 61 -7.77 -9.90 -8.33
CA ILE A 61 -7.83 -9.44 -6.94
C ILE A 61 -8.86 -8.31 -6.77
N ALA A 62 -9.00 -7.40 -7.73
CA ALA A 62 -9.96 -6.29 -7.62
C ALA A 62 -11.42 -6.80 -7.61
N GLN A 63 -11.72 -7.85 -8.39
CA GLN A 63 -13.02 -8.52 -8.36
C GLN A 63 -13.29 -9.18 -7.00
N ILE A 64 -12.29 -9.87 -6.44
CA ILE A 64 -12.42 -10.55 -5.14
C ILE A 64 -12.63 -9.52 -4.02
N VAL A 65 -11.89 -8.41 -4.04
CA VAL A 65 -12.04 -7.28 -3.10
C VAL A 65 -13.46 -6.75 -3.09
N ARG A 66 -14.06 -6.51 -4.27
CA ARG A 66 -15.44 -6.02 -4.40
C ARG A 66 -16.47 -7.00 -3.82
N ARG A 67 -16.26 -8.31 -4.01
CA ARG A 67 -17.20 -9.34 -3.54
C ARG A 67 -17.15 -9.58 -2.04
N VAL A 68 -15.95 -9.57 -1.44
CA VAL A 68 -15.76 -9.88 -0.01
C VAL A 68 -15.81 -8.62 0.88
N ALA A 69 -15.75 -7.43 0.30
CA ALA A 69 -15.61 -6.16 1.01
C ALA A 69 -14.42 -6.21 2.01
N ALA A 70 -13.25 -6.55 1.46
CA ALA A 70 -11.99 -6.64 2.20
C ALA A 70 -10.91 -5.78 1.53
N ARG A 71 -9.90 -5.36 2.32
CA ARG A 71 -8.78 -4.56 1.78
C ARG A 71 -7.97 -5.38 0.78
N PRO A 72 -7.50 -4.80 -0.34
CA PRO A 72 -6.70 -5.50 -1.35
C PRO A 72 -5.49 -6.24 -0.76
N SER A 73 -4.81 -5.62 0.21
CA SER A 73 -3.66 -6.23 0.88
C SER A 73 -4.01 -7.49 1.66
N TYR A 74 -5.16 -7.49 2.33
CA TYR A 74 -5.63 -8.66 3.06
C TYR A 74 -5.98 -9.82 2.10
N VAL A 75 -6.68 -9.52 1.00
CA VAL A 75 -7.01 -10.53 -0.03
C VAL A 75 -5.73 -11.15 -0.60
N ALA A 76 -4.77 -10.33 -1.00
CA ALA A 76 -3.53 -10.80 -1.57
C ALA A 76 -2.66 -11.59 -0.56
N GLN A 77 -2.62 -11.18 0.71
CA GLN A 77 -1.93 -11.93 1.77
C GLN A 77 -2.58 -13.31 2.02
N VAL A 78 -3.92 -13.40 2.01
CA VAL A 78 -4.63 -14.67 2.15
C VAL A 78 -4.30 -15.61 1.00
N LEU A 79 -4.39 -15.13 -0.24
CA LEU A 79 -4.10 -15.94 -1.43
C LEU A 79 -2.63 -16.37 -1.49
N GLN A 80 -1.70 -15.48 -1.14
CA GLN A 80 -0.27 -15.80 -1.09
C GLN A 80 0.03 -16.80 0.03
N GLY A 81 -0.57 -16.65 1.21
CA GLY A 81 -0.43 -17.59 2.32
C GLY A 81 -1.01 -18.98 2.02
N ALA A 82 -2.00 -19.05 1.13
CA ALA A 82 -2.57 -20.30 0.61
C ALA A 82 -1.79 -20.90 -0.58
N GLY A 83 -0.71 -20.25 -1.04
CA GLY A 83 0.08 -20.69 -2.20
C GLY A 83 -0.62 -20.52 -3.56
N LEU A 84 -1.73 -19.78 -3.61
CA LEU A 84 -2.54 -19.59 -4.81
C LEU A 84 -1.99 -18.48 -5.72
N ILE A 85 -1.27 -17.52 -5.16
CA ILE A 85 -0.58 -16.47 -5.92
C ILE A 85 0.84 -16.29 -5.41
N THR A 86 1.73 -15.85 -6.30
CA THR A 86 3.12 -15.51 -6.01
C THR A 86 3.41 -14.06 -6.35
N GLY A 87 4.50 -13.50 -5.83
CA GLY A 87 4.96 -12.16 -6.23
C GLY A 87 4.14 -10.97 -5.69
N TYR A 88 3.17 -11.19 -4.81
CA TYR A 88 2.57 -10.10 -4.06
C TYR A 88 3.54 -9.59 -2.99
N PHE A 89 3.84 -8.29 -3.03
CA PHE A 89 4.69 -7.61 -2.07
C PHE A 89 3.99 -6.38 -1.54
N ASP A 90 3.59 -6.44 -0.27
CA ASP A 90 3.02 -5.27 0.40
C ASP A 90 4.14 -4.30 0.79
N LEU A 91 4.31 -3.27 -0.02
CA LEU A 91 5.29 -2.18 0.21
C LEU A 91 5.04 -1.48 1.55
N TYR A 92 3.80 -1.47 2.05
CA TYR A 92 3.43 -0.79 3.29
C TYR A 92 3.62 -1.58 4.56
N THR A 93 3.57 -2.91 4.52
CA THR A 93 3.72 -3.73 5.73
C THR A 93 4.95 -4.62 5.73
N THR A 94 5.47 -5.02 4.56
CA THR A 94 6.51 -6.06 4.46
C THR A 94 7.70 -5.62 3.61
N THR A 95 8.78 -5.20 4.26
CA THR A 95 10.08 -4.86 3.62
C THR A 95 11.14 -5.96 3.79
N ALA A 96 10.87 -6.99 4.58
CA ALA A 96 11.85 -8.04 4.91
C ALA A 96 11.91 -9.19 3.88
N ARG A 97 10.96 -9.26 2.94
CA ARG A 97 10.91 -10.28 1.89
C ARG A 97 11.67 -9.82 0.65
N GLU A 98 12.18 -10.77 -0.13
CA GLU A 98 12.85 -10.50 -1.39
C GLU A 98 11.83 -10.12 -2.46
N GLN A 99 11.71 -8.82 -2.73
CA GLN A 99 10.83 -8.26 -3.75
C GLN A 99 11.51 -8.23 -5.12
N ASN A 100 12.83 -8.05 -5.12
CA ASN A 100 13.67 -7.92 -6.30
C ASN A 100 15.14 -8.19 -5.93
N ILE A 101 16.04 -8.12 -6.92
CA ILE A 101 17.48 -8.33 -6.73
C ILE A 101 18.11 -7.39 -5.69
N TYR A 102 17.54 -6.19 -5.50
CA TYR A 102 18.03 -5.16 -4.60
C TYR A 102 17.65 -5.39 -3.14
N SER A 103 16.61 -6.19 -2.89
CA SER A 103 16.06 -6.43 -1.55
C SER A 103 17.13 -6.93 -0.55
N ARG A 104 18.15 -7.64 -1.05
CA ARG A 104 19.29 -8.10 -0.24
C ARG A 104 20.10 -6.96 0.39
N PHE A 105 20.26 -5.83 -0.29
CA PHE A 105 21.04 -4.69 0.18
C PHE A 105 20.31 -3.88 1.25
N PHE A 106 18.98 -3.86 1.16
CA PHE A 106 18.10 -3.03 2.00
C PHE A 106 17.51 -3.79 3.20
N ARG A 107 17.87 -5.06 3.38
CA ARG A 107 17.39 -5.88 4.50
C ARG A 107 17.80 -5.25 5.82
N ASN A 108 16.84 -5.07 6.73
CA ASN A 108 17.05 -4.49 8.07
C ASN A 108 17.64 -3.06 8.08
N VAL A 109 17.56 -2.34 6.95
CA VAL A 109 18.03 -0.95 6.88
C VAL A 109 17.05 0.01 7.56
N LEU A 110 15.74 -0.27 7.46
CA LEU A 110 14.69 0.64 7.91
C LEU A 110 14.31 0.43 9.38
N SER A 111 14.44 1.48 10.19
CA SER A 111 13.97 1.57 11.58
C SER A 111 13.51 3.00 11.90
N PHE A 112 12.42 3.12 12.65
CA PHE A 112 11.86 4.40 13.10
C PHE A 112 11.34 4.29 14.55
N LYS A 113 12.00 3.45 15.36
CA LYS A 113 11.65 3.29 16.78
C LYS A 113 11.87 4.57 17.58
N THR A 114 12.87 5.36 17.21
CA THR A 114 13.17 6.70 17.71
C THR A 114 13.68 7.58 16.56
N THR A 115 13.76 8.89 16.78
CA THR A 115 14.32 9.86 15.83
C THR A 115 15.76 9.55 15.46
N GLU A 116 16.58 9.09 16.40
CA GLU A 116 17.96 8.65 16.15
C GLU A 116 18.01 7.40 15.26
N ALA A 117 17.10 6.45 15.49
CA ALA A 117 16.99 5.25 14.67
C ALA A 117 16.55 5.59 13.24
N ALA A 118 15.67 6.57 13.06
CA ALA A 118 15.30 7.10 11.75
C ALA A 118 16.49 7.75 11.05
N ARG A 119 17.27 8.58 11.76
CA ARG A 119 18.50 9.22 11.23
C ARG A 119 19.56 8.19 10.82
N GLU A 120 19.75 7.14 11.62
CA GLU A 120 20.65 6.03 11.26
C GLU A 120 20.15 5.27 10.02
N SER A 121 18.84 5.05 9.92
CA SER A 121 18.23 4.41 8.74
C SER A 121 18.45 5.25 7.48
N VAL A 122 18.20 6.56 7.54
CA VAL A 122 18.49 7.49 6.44
C VAL A 122 19.97 7.49 6.08
N ARG A 123 20.89 7.53 7.05
CA ARG A 123 22.34 7.44 6.77
C ARG A 123 22.73 6.14 6.06
N ARG A 124 22.06 5.02 6.34
CA ARG A 124 22.27 3.75 5.63
C ARG A 124 21.69 3.78 4.21
N ILE A 125 20.49 4.32 4.06
CA ILE A 125 19.83 4.50 2.76
C ILE A 125 20.69 5.38 1.86
N ASP A 126 21.18 6.50 2.37
CA ASP A 126 22.05 7.45 1.67
C ASP A 126 23.34 6.78 1.17
N ARG A 127 24.01 6.00 2.02
CA ARG A 127 25.19 5.22 1.61
C ARG A 127 24.89 4.26 0.46
N LEU A 128 23.72 3.60 0.48
CA LEU A 128 23.31 2.69 -0.57
C LEU A 128 22.91 3.43 -1.86
N TYR A 129 22.20 4.56 -1.75
CA TYR A 129 21.87 5.43 -2.87
C TYR A 129 23.15 5.86 -3.61
N ASN A 130 24.11 6.41 -2.87
CA ASN A 130 25.40 6.87 -3.40
C ASN A 130 26.24 5.71 -3.94
N TYR A 131 26.13 4.51 -3.37
CA TYR A 131 26.76 3.31 -3.92
C TYR A 131 26.22 2.96 -5.30
N PHE A 132 24.89 2.92 -5.47
CA PHE A 132 24.27 2.63 -6.76
C PHE A 132 24.48 3.77 -7.77
N GLU A 133 24.59 5.02 -7.31
CA GLU A 133 25.00 6.15 -8.15
C GLU A 133 26.37 5.97 -8.76
N ARG A 134 27.39 5.61 -7.96
CA ARG A 134 28.74 5.35 -8.49
C ARG A 134 28.79 4.19 -9.50
N LEU A 135 27.84 3.26 -9.41
CA LEU A 135 27.71 2.15 -10.35
C LEU A 135 26.90 2.50 -11.61
N GLY A 136 26.30 3.69 -11.69
CA GLY A 136 25.36 4.06 -12.74
C GLY A 136 24.03 3.29 -12.67
N ASP A 137 23.73 2.65 -11.54
CA ASP A 137 22.54 1.83 -11.35
C ASP A 137 21.36 2.68 -10.85
N ARG A 138 20.53 3.13 -11.79
CA ARG A 138 19.32 3.92 -11.49
C ARG A 138 18.25 3.12 -10.77
N ALA A 139 18.12 1.83 -11.04
CA ALA A 139 17.12 0.99 -10.38
C ALA A 139 17.48 0.77 -8.90
N GLY A 140 18.78 0.61 -8.59
CA GLY A 140 19.27 0.59 -7.21
C GLY A 140 19.05 1.89 -6.44
N GLN A 141 19.28 3.05 -7.09
CA GLN A 141 18.96 4.37 -6.51
C GLN A 141 17.46 4.51 -6.22
N HIS A 142 16.62 4.17 -7.20
CA HIS A 142 15.17 4.22 -7.04
C HIS A 142 14.70 3.33 -5.89
N GLN A 143 15.28 2.14 -5.71
CA GLN A 143 14.97 1.27 -4.58
C GLN A 143 15.29 1.93 -3.22
N ALA A 144 16.39 2.70 -3.13
CA ALA A 144 16.72 3.46 -1.93
C ALA A 144 15.66 4.53 -1.63
N MET A 145 15.22 5.27 -2.65
CA MET A 145 14.15 6.26 -2.52
C MET A 145 12.81 5.64 -2.09
N VAL A 146 12.42 4.51 -2.69
CA VAL A 146 11.22 3.76 -2.31
C VAL A 146 11.28 3.32 -0.85
N LEU A 147 12.46 2.89 -0.35
CA LEU A 147 12.60 2.51 1.05
C LEU A 147 12.47 3.72 1.99
N ALA A 148 13.04 4.87 1.64
CA ALA A 148 12.87 6.10 2.41
C ALA A 148 11.40 6.55 2.45
N LEU A 149 10.70 6.52 1.31
CA LEU A 149 9.27 6.82 1.23
C LEU A 149 8.42 5.85 2.08
N THR A 150 8.80 4.57 2.08
CA THR A 150 8.19 3.56 2.93
C THR A 150 8.38 3.90 4.41
N GLY A 151 9.59 4.30 4.81
CA GLY A 151 9.92 4.79 6.14
C GLY A 151 9.06 5.97 6.58
N LYS A 152 9.04 7.03 5.76
CA LYS A 152 8.22 8.23 5.96
C LYS A 152 6.76 7.86 6.21
N ASN A 153 6.15 7.11 5.29
CA ASN A 153 4.72 6.80 5.38
C ASN A 153 4.38 5.94 6.61
N ARG A 154 5.20 4.94 6.93
CA ARG A 154 4.98 4.08 8.11
C ARG A 154 5.13 4.85 9.42
N ALA A 155 6.15 5.71 9.53
CA ALA A 155 6.34 6.57 10.69
C ALA A 155 5.13 7.51 10.87
N ARG A 156 4.74 8.23 9.81
CA ARG A 156 3.60 9.14 9.82
C ARG A 156 2.31 8.48 10.29
N TRP A 157 1.96 7.32 9.71
CA TRP A 157 0.73 6.60 10.09
C TRP A 157 0.79 5.92 11.45
N SER A 158 1.98 5.82 12.04
CA SER A 158 2.17 5.37 13.42
C SER A 158 2.20 6.53 14.43
N GLY A 159 1.88 7.77 14.01
CA GLY A 159 1.91 8.96 14.86
C GLY A 159 3.31 9.51 15.16
N LYS A 160 4.34 8.98 14.50
CA LYS A 160 5.76 9.29 14.71
C LYS A 160 6.21 10.40 13.76
N GLN A 161 5.76 11.62 14.02
CA GLN A 161 5.96 12.74 13.08
C GLN A 161 7.41 13.20 12.99
N GLU A 162 8.13 13.26 14.11
CA GLU A 162 9.55 13.62 14.10
C GLU A 162 10.37 12.63 13.28
N GLU A 163 10.12 11.33 13.45
CA GLU A 163 10.80 10.29 12.66
C GLU A 163 10.41 10.35 11.18
N SER A 164 9.14 10.65 10.89
CA SER A 164 8.67 10.85 9.51
C SER A 164 9.40 12.00 8.83
N GLU A 165 9.62 13.11 9.53
CA GLU A 165 10.27 14.30 8.98
C GLU A 165 11.72 14.01 8.58
N VAL A 166 12.44 13.20 9.36
CA VAL A 166 13.80 12.75 9.02
C VAL A 166 13.87 12.09 7.63
N PHE A 167 12.88 11.25 7.29
CA PHE A 167 12.81 10.66 5.95
C PHE A 167 12.35 11.67 4.88
N ASN A 168 11.47 12.60 5.25
CA ASN A 168 10.97 13.64 4.36
C ASN A 168 12.07 14.60 3.90
N GLU A 169 12.90 15.08 4.83
CA GLU A 169 14.04 15.95 4.56
C GLU A 169 15.01 15.30 3.56
N TRP A 170 15.34 14.02 3.75
CA TRP A 170 16.22 13.29 2.84
C TRP A 170 15.62 13.12 1.45
N LEU A 171 14.32 12.80 1.36
CA LEU A 171 13.60 12.69 0.09
C LEU A 171 13.46 14.01 -0.65
N ALA A 172 13.37 15.15 0.06
CA ALA A 172 13.30 16.46 -0.56
C ALA A 172 14.65 16.90 -1.17
N ALA A 173 15.76 16.31 -0.71
CA ALA A 173 17.11 16.61 -1.16
C ALA A 173 17.59 15.74 -2.33
N HIS A 174 16.82 14.75 -2.78
CA HIS A 174 17.18 13.77 -3.82
C HIS A 174 16.06 13.60 -4.85
#